data_AF-C5LQD3-F1
#
_entry.id   AF-C5LQD3-F1
#
_cell.length_a   1.000
_cell.length_b   1.000
_cell.length_c   1.000
_cell.angle_alpha   90.00
_cell.angle_beta   90.00
_cell.angle_gamma   90.00
#
_symmetry.space_group_name_H-M   'P 1'
#
loop_
_entity.id
_entity.type
_entity.pdbx_description
1 polymer ?
#
loop_
_entity_poly.entity_id
_entity_poly.type
_entity_poly.pdbx_seq_one_letter_code
_entity_poly.pdbx_strand_id
1 'polypeptide(L)'
;TMDPVHNMICLPSLCKDIIDTPEFQRLRDLTQLGATSYVFDGGVHSRFEHSIGAAHLAQTFATGLRDRQPHLGISQKDVVCVTVAALCHDLGHGPFSHTWESCVLPSMGIHHHEHEQVSLKLL
;
A
#
# COMPACT_ATOMS: atom_id res chain seq x y z
N THR A 1 5.38 -11.73 7.77
CA THR A 1 6.29 -10.79 8.48
C THR A 1 5.70 -10.48 9.84
N MET A 2 6.50 -10.01 10.80
CA MET A 2 6.01 -9.49 12.07
C MET A 2 5.71 -7.99 11.93
N ASP A 3 4.56 -7.57 12.41
CA ASP A 3 4.04 -6.20 12.36
C ASP A 3 3.55 -5.78 13.76
N PRO A 4 3.84 -4.55 14.23
CA PRO A 4 3.47 -4.14 15.58
C PRO A 4 1.96 -3.88 15.76
N VAL A 5 1.20 -3.69 14.68
CA VAL A 5 -0.25 -3.43 14.71
C VAL A 5 -1.03 -4.74 14.56
N HIS A 6 -0.57 -5.63 13.67
CA HIS A 6 -1.28 -6.83 13.24
C HIS A 6 -0.61 -8.14 13.67
N ASN A 7 0.50 -8.09 14.42
CA ASN A 7 1.32 -9.25 14.80
C ASN A 7 1.83 -10.02 13.57
N MET A 8 1.52 -11.31 13.46
CA MET A 8 2.01 -12.14 12.36
C MET A 8 1.14 -11.94 11.12
N ILE A 9 1.74 -11.36 10.07
CA ILE A 9 1.12 -11.21 8.76
C ILE A 9 1.58 -12.34 7.82
N CYS A 10 0.60 -13.06 7.26
CA CYS A 10 0.79 -14.11 6.25
C CYS A 10 0.09 -13.71 4.94
N LEU A 11 0.88 -13.40 3.91
CA LEU A 11 0.40 -13.04 2.57
C LEU A 11 0.69 -14.17 1.56
N PRO A 12 -0.01 -14.21 0.41
CA PRO A 12 0.23 -15.18 -0.66
C PRO A 12 1.66 -15.04 -1.20
N SER A 13 2.19 -16.11 -1.83
CA SER A 13 3.54 -16.08 -2.41
C SER A 13 3.71 -14.96 -3.43
N LEU A 14 2.69 -14.72 -4.28
CA LEU A 14 2.71 -13.63 -5.27
C LEU A 14 2.96 -12.25 -4.64
N CYS A 15 2.39 -11.99 -3.46
CA CYS A 15 2.65 -10.74 -2.75
C CYS A 15 4.12 -10.62 -2.31
N LYS A 16 4.78 -11.73 -1.98
CA LYS A 16 6.22 -11.73 -1.65
C LYS A 16 7.05 -11.38 -2.87
N ASP A 17 6.73 -11.98 -4.01
CA ASP A 17 7.42 -11.71 -5.28
C ASP A 17 7.31 -10.21 -5.66
N ILE A 18 6.15 -9.60 -5.42
CA ILE A 18 5.93 -8.15 -5.61
C ILE A 18 6.68 -7.33 -4.56
N ILE A 19 6.65 -7.73 -3.29
CA ILE A 19 7.36 -7.02 -2.21
C ILE A 19 8.86 -6.95 -2.50
N ASP A 20 9.44 -7.99 -3.08
CA ASP A 20 10.88 -8.07 -3.35
C ASP A 20 11.33 -7.32 -4.62
N THR A 21 10.46 -6.53 -5.27
CA THR A 21 10.85 -5.69 -6.41
C THR A 21 11.38 -4.32 -5.98
N PRO A 22 12.22 -3.66 -6.80
CA PRO A 22 12.70 -2.30 -6.53
C PRO A 22 11.57 -1.28 -6.34
N GLU A 23 10.49 -1.40 -7.11
CA GLU A 23 9.33 -0.50 -7.08
C GLU A 23 8.65 -0.53 -5.70
N PHE A 24 8.49 -1.72 -5.12
CA PHE A 24 7.90 -1.87 -3.79
C PHE A 24 8.90 -1.55 -2.68
N GLN A 25 10.16 -1.99 -2.79
CA GLN A 25 11.19 -1.72 -1.77
C GLN A 25 11.46 -0.22 -1.59
N ARG A 26 11.30 0.60 -2.64
CA ARG A 26 11.39 2.06 -2.57
C ARG A 26 10.44 2.67 -1.52
N LEU A 27 9.31 2.03 -1.22
CA LEU A 27 8.36 2.53 -0.22
C LEU A 27 8.95 2.64 1.19
N ARG A 28 10.08 1.96 1.47
CA ARG A 28 10.79 2.05 2.77
C ARG A 28 11.31 3.46 3.04
N ASP A 29 11.64 4.20 1.98
CA ASP A 29 12.23 5.53 2.08
C ASP A 29 11.16 6.64 2.07
N LEU A 30 9.88 6.28 2.00
CA LEU A 30 8.76 7.21 1.95
C LEU A 30 7.99 7.17 3.27
N THR A 31 8.10 8.23 4.08
CA THR A 31 7.29 8.36 5.29
C THR A 31 5.81 8.49 4.93
N GLN A 32 4.94 7.77 5.65
CA GLN A 32 3.50 7.82 5.44
C GLN A 32 2.96 9.25 5.57
N LEU A 33 3.42 9.96 6.61
CA LEU A 33 2.91 11.28 6.96
C LEU A 33 3.71 12.46 6.37
N GLY A 34 4.68 12.18 5.50
CA GLY A 34 5.51 13.22 4.85
C GLY A 34 6.18 14.13 5.89
N ALA A 35 6.04 15.45 5.73
CA ALA A 35 6.66 16.44 6.62
C ALA A 35 6.17 16.38 8.09
N THR A 36 5.03 15.75 8.33
CA THR A 36 4.47 15.57 9.70
C THR A 36 5.40 14.74 10.59
N SER A 37 6.25 13.88 9.99
CA SER A 37 7.24 13.09 10.74
C SER A 37 8.31 13.95 11.42
N TYR A 38 8.48 15.22 11.04
CA TYR A 38 9.37 16.17 11.72
C TYR A 38 8.74 16.84 12.95
N VAL A 39 7.43 16.67 13.14
CA VAL A 39 6.68 17.25 14.27
C VAL A 39 6.32 16.17 15.29
N PHE A 40 6.06 14.95 14.83
CA PHE A 40 5.67 13.83 15.68
C PHE A 40 6.68 12.69 15.56
N ASP A 41 7.43 12.44 16.63
CA ASP A 41 8.49 11.41 16.68
C ASP A 41 7.96 9.98 16.40
N GLY A 42 6.68 9.71 16.66
CA GLY A 42 6.03 8.44 16.33
C GLY A 42 5.53 8.33 14.87
N GLY A 43 5.53 9.43 14.13
CA GLY A 43 5.02 9.54 12.75
C GLY A 43 6.02 9.11 11.68
N VAL A 44 6.97 8.25 12.01
CA VAL A 44 8.12 7.88 11.16
C VAL A 44 7.91 6.59 10.36
N HIS A 45 6.75 5.96 10.49
CA HIS A 45 6.42 4.76 9.72
C HIS A 45 6.40 5.07 8.22
N SER A 46 6.92 4.14 7.43
CA SER A 46 7.00 4.23 5.99
C SER A 46 5.76 3.65 5.30
N ARG A 47 5.60 3.97 4.02
CA ARG A 47 4.55 3.39 3.18
C ARG A 47 4.72 1.88 3.00
N PHE A 48 5.94 1.36 3.17
CA PHE A 48 6.22 -0.07 3.02
C PHE A 48 5.41 -0.92 4.01
N GLU A 49 5.49 -0.64 5.31
CA GLU A 49 4.71 -1.38 6.31
C GLU A 49 3.21 -1.07 6.20
N HIS A 50 2.84 0.16 5.84
CA HIS A 50 1.44 0.52 5.61
C HIS A 50 0.81 -0.34 4.50
N SER A 51 1.47 -0.45 3.35
CA SER A 51 1.01 -1.26 2.22
C SER A 51 0.91 -2.74 2.55
N ILE A 52 1.84 -3.28 3.34
CA ILE A 52 1.78 -4.68 3.82
C ILE A 52 0.59 -4.88 4.78
N GLY A 53 0.36 -3.94 5.70
CA GLY A 53 -0.79 -3.95 6.60
C GLY A 53 -2.13 -3.86 5.84
N ALA A 54 -2.22 -2.98 4.84
CA ALA A 54 -3.38 -2.86 3.97
C ALA A 54 -3.68 -4.17 3.23
N ALA A 55 -2.66 -4.82 2.65
CA ALA A 55 -2.79 -6.12 2.01
C ALA A 55 -3.30 -7.19 2.99
N HIS A 56 -2.78 -7.22 4.22
CA HIS A 56 -3.22 -8.16 5.25
C HIS A 56 -4.70 -7.99 5.60
N LEU A 57 -5.15 -6.76 5.79
CA LEU A 57 -6.56 -6.45 6.08
C LEU A 57 -7.46 -6.81 4.91
N ALA A 58 -7.04 -6.48 3.68
CA ALA A 58 -7.78 -6.80 2.47
C ALA A 58 -7.96 -8.32 2.28
N GLN A 59 -6.89 -9.10 2.48
CA GLN A 59 -6.94 -10.57 2.45
C GLN A 59 -7.91 -11.10 3.51
N THR A 60 -7.79 -10.61 4.75
CA THR A 60 -8.60 -11.05 5.90
C THR A 60 -10.07 -10.78 5.66
N PHE A 61 -10.40 -9.59 5.15
CA PHE A 61 -11.75 -9.20 4.81
C PHE A 61 -12.33 -10.04 3.66
N ALA A 62 -11.63 -10.15 2.53
CA ALA A 62 -12.09 -10.91 1.37
C ALA A 62 -12.28 -12.40 1.67
N THR A 63 -11.34 -12.99 2.43
CA THR A 63 -11.45 -14.37 2.94
C THR A 63 -12.67 -14.51 3.84
N GLY A 64 -12.85 -13.56 4.76
CA GLY A 64 -13.99 -13.54 5.67
C GLY A 64 -15.35 -13.45 4.96
N LEU A 65 -15.44 -12.68 3.87
CA LEU A 65 -16.65 -12.62 3.04
C LEU A 65 -16.88 -13.93 2.29
N ARG A 66 -15.83 -14.47 1.65
CA ARG A 66 -15.90 -15.75 0.95
C ARG A 66 -16.43 -16.86 1.84
N ASP A 67 -15.87 -16.99 3.04
CA ASP A 67 -16.16 -18.11 3.94
C ASP A 67 -17.54 -17.97 4.59
N ARG A 68 -17.99 -16.73 4.88
CA ARG A 68 -19.29 -16.47 5.53
C ARG A 68 -20.46 -16.34 4.55
N GLN A 69 -20.18 -16.01 3.29
CA GLN A 69 -21.19 -15.72 2.26
C GLN A 69 -20.88 -16.48 0.96
N PRO A 70 -20.92 -17.83 0.97
CA PRO A 70 -20.52 -18.65 -0.18
C PRO A 70 -21.37 -18.39 -1.44
N HIS A 71 -22.59 -17.88 -1.29
CA HIS A 71 -23.47 -17.48 -2.40
C HIS A 71 -22.91 -16.32 -3.25
N LEU A 72 -21.92 -15.57 -2.74
CA LEU A 72 -21.25 -14.52 -3.51
C LEU A 72 -20.27 -15.08 -4.56
N GLY A 73 -19.91 -16.37 -4.47
CA GLY A 73 -19.04 -17.00 -5.47
C GLY A 73 -17.60 -16.45 -5.50
N ILE A 74 -17.12 -15.86 -4.40
CA ILE A 74 -15.77 -15.29 -4.30
C ILE A 74 -14.73 -16.41 -4.43
N SER A 75 -13.92 -16.37 -5.48
CA SER A 75 -12.89 -17.36 -5.72
C SER A 75 -11.60 -17.04 -4.94
N GLN A 76 -10.69 -18.01 -4.84
CA GLN A 76 -9.35 -17.75 -4.31
C GLN A 76 -8.58 -16.72 -5.16
N LYS A 77 -8.85 -16.67 -6.46
CA LYS A 77 -8.25 -15.67 -7.36
C LYS A 77 -8.71 -14.27 -6.98
N ASP A 78 -10.00 -14.08 -6.68
CA ASP A 78 -10.53 -12.77 -6.28
C ASP A 78 -9.90 -12.27 -4.98
N VAL A 79 -9.75 -13.17 -3.99
CA VAL A 79 -9.04 -12.85 -2.73
C VAL A 79 -7.61 -12.39 -3.02
N VAL A 80 -6.88 -13.10 -3.88
CA VAL A 80 -5.50 -12.74 -4.25
C VAL A 80 -5.47 -11.39 -4.99
N CYS A 81 -6.36 -11.17 -5.96
CA CYS A 81 -6.43 -9.91 -6.69
C CYS A 81 -6.71 -8.72 -5.78
N VAL A 82 -7.66 -8.83 -4.84
CA VAL A 82 -7.95 -7.79 -3.85
C VAL A 82 -6.76 -7.55 -2.91
N THR A 83 -6.08 -8.62 -2.50
CA THR A 83 -4.87 -8.53 -1.66
C THR A 83 -3.75 -7.78 -2.38
N VAL A 84 -3.48 -8.12 -3.65
CA VAL A 84 -2.46 -7.46 -4.48
C VAL A 84 -2.84 -6.01 -4.77
N ALA A 85 -4.12 -5.72 -5.05
CA ALA A 85 -4.59 -4.36 -5.26
C ALA A 85 -4.34 -3.48 -4.02
N ALA A 86 -4.63 -3.99 -2.82
CA ALA A 86 -4.37 -3.29 -1.58
C ALA A 86 -2.86 -3.15 -1.28
N LEU A 87 -2.06 -4.17 -1.60
CA LEU A 87 -0.60 -4.10 -1.50
C LEU A 87 -0.04 -2.96 -2.36
N CYS A 88 -0.54 -2.82 -3.59
CA CYS A 88 0.03 -1.92 -4.58
C CYS A 88 -0.59 -0.52 -4.61
N HIS A 89 -1.63 -0.22 -3.81
CA HIS A 89 -2.40 1.02 -3.94
C HIS A 89 -1.54 2.30 -3.82
N ASP A 90 -0.49 2.24 -3.02
CA ASP A 90 0.41 3.35 -2.67
C ASP A 90 1.75 3.36 -3.44
N LEU A 91 1.96 2.46 -4.41
CA LEU A 91 3.22 2.34 -5.15
C LEU A 91 3.69 3.67 -5.77
N GLY A 92 2.74 4.45 -6.27
CA GLY A 92 2.98 5.67 -7.02
C GLY A 92 3.30 6.91 -6.20
N HIS A 93 3.37 6.80 -4.86
CA HIS A 93 3.65 7.97 -4.04
C HIS A 93 5.04 8.56 -4.29
N GLY A 94 5.10 9.88 -4.37
CA GLY A 94 6.34 10.65 -4.45
C GLY A 94 6.97 10.97 -3.08
N PRO A 95 8.15 11.62 -3.07
CA PRO A 95 8.80 12.10 -1.83
C PRO A 95 7.88 13.01 -1.02
N PHE A 96 7.86 12.86 0.30
CA PHE A 96 6.93 13.57 1.20
C PHE A 96 5.44 13.25 0.96
N SER A 97 5.12 12.11 0.34
CA SER A 97 3.75 11.60 0.30
C SER A 97 2.78 12.61 -0.36
N HIS A 98 1.64 12.92 0.25
CA HIS A 98 0.68 13.88 -0.32
C HIS A 98 1.24 15.31 -0.45
N THR A 99 2.29 15.68 0.28
CA THR A 99 2.95 16.99 0.09
C THR A 99 3.60 17.09 -1.29
N TRP A 100 4.04 15.96 -1.87
CA TRP A 100 4.53 15.91 -3.24
C TRP A 100 3.49 16.47 -4.22
N GLU A 101 2.27 15.97 -4.10
CA GLU A 101 1.19 16.19 -5.06
C GLU A 101 0.47 17.51 -4.82
N SER A 102 0.25 17.85 -3.55
CA SER A 102 -0.51 19.04 -3.16
C SER A 102 0.34 20.31 -3.11
N CYS A 103 1.67 20.21 -3.02
CA CYS A 103 2.54 21.38 -2.89
C CYS A 103 3.70 21.38 -3.90
N VAL A 104 4.49 20.30 -3.96
CA VAL A 104 5.74 20.31 -4.75
C VAL A 104 5.45 20.35 -6.26
N LEU A 105 4.64 19.43 -6.78
CA LEU A 105 4.29 19.37 -8.19
C LEU A 105 3.57 20.66 -8.67
N PRO A 106 2.59 21.21 -7.94
CA PRO A 106 1.99 22.50 -8.27
C PRO A 106 3.00 23.65 -8.31
N SER A 107 4.00 23.66 -7.42
CA SER A 107 5.06 24.68 -7.44
C SER A 107 5.95 24.61 -8.69
N MET A 108 5.95 23.46 -9.38
CA MET A 108 6.64 23.22 -10.65
C MET A 108 5.72 23.37 -11.87
N GLY A 109 4.47 23.81 -11.68
CA GLY A 109 3.48 23.95 -12.76
C GLY A 109 2.80 22.64 -13.18
N ILE A 110 2.90 21.58 -12.38
CA ILE A 110 2.26 20.27 -12.63
C ILE A 110 1.02 20.15 -11.73
N HIS A 111 -0.16 20.17 -12.34
CA HIS A 111 -1.44 20.23 -11.61
C HIS A 111 -2.33 18.99 -11.74
N HIS A 112 -1.97 18.06 -12.64
CA HIS A 112 -2.75 16.83 -12.89
C HIS A 112 -1.86 15.60 -12.68
N HIS A 113 -1.57 15.34 -11.40
CA HIS A 113 -0.79 14.19 -10.98
C HIS A 113 -1.43 13.55 -9.76
N GLU A 114 -1.70 12.26 -9.87
CA GLU A 114 -2.31 11.41 -8.85
C GLU A 114 -1.44 10.16 -8.71
N HIS A 115 -1.02 9.86 -7.48
CA HIS A 115 -0.18 8.72 -7.15
C HIS A 115 -0.89 7.43 -7.53
N GLU A 116 -2.22 7.39 -7.51
CA GLU A 116 -3.03 6.27 -7.98
C GLU A 116 -2.74 5.94 -9.45
N GLN A 117 -2.64 6.97 -10.30
CA GLN A 117 -2.30 6.80 -11.73
C GLN A 117 -0.85 6.34 -11.91
N VAL A 118 0.05 6.71 -11.01
CA VAL A 118 1.44 6.25 -11.02
C VAL A 118 1.53 4.82 -10.49
N SER A 119 0.77 4.45 -9.46
CA SER A 119 0.66 3.09 -8.92
C SER A 119 0.26 2.12 -10.03
N LEU A 120 -0.73 2.48 -10.84
CA LEU A 120 -1.17 1.68 -11.99
C LEU A 120 -0.10 1.51 -13.08
N LYS A 121 0.83 2.46 -13.24
CA LYS A 121 1.92 2.38 -14.22
C LYS A 121 3.11 1.56 -13.73
N LEU A 122 3.24 1.38 -12.42
CA LEU A 122 4.31 0.62 -11.77
C LEU A 122 3.94 -0.86 -11.54
N LEU A 123 2.65 -1.16 -11.57
CA LEU A 123 2.08 -2.52 -11.58
C LEU A 123 2.33 -3.22 -12.92
#